data_AF-A0A9W8EZF8-F1
#
_entry.id   AF-A0A9W8EZF8-F1
#
_cell.length_a   1.000
_cell.length_b   1.000
_cell.length_c   1.000
_cell.angle_alpha   90.00
_cell.angle_beta   90.00
_cell.angle_gamma   90.00
#
_symmetry.space_group_name_H-M   'P 1'
#
loop_
_entity.id
_entity.type
_entity.pdbx_description
1 polymer ?
#
loop_
_entity_poly.entity_id
_entity_poly.type
_entity_poly.pdbx_seq_one_letter_code
_entity_poly.pdbx_strand_id
1 'polypeptide(L)'
;MFNNYGQSFQEQRMQQLMEQKQMRDFMRMYTNLVARCFGDCVDDFTSSKLSEKELTCSKRCTLKNMKFNERLGQRFGEESTKLMEDQARMAQ
;
A
#
# COMPACT_ATOMS: atom_id res chain seq x y z
N MET A 1 37.11 -12.21 21.21
CA MET A 1 36.45 -12.00 19.91
C MET A 1 35.64 -13.24 19.55
N PHE A 2 34.51 -13.47 20.22
CA PHE A 2 33.67 -14.65 19.97
C PHE A 2 32.21 -14.25 19.73
N ASN A 3 31.78 -14.55 18.50
CA ASN A 3 30.43 -14.87 18.02
C ASN A 3 29.28 -13.89 18.24
N ASN A 4 29.11 -13.05 17.22
CA ASN A 4 27.84 -12.53 16.74
C ASN A 4 27.16 -13.59 15.84
N TYR A 5 26.62 -14.66 16.42
CA TYR A 5 25.92 -15.76 15.72
C TYR A 5 24.51 -15.98 16.30
N GLY A 6 23.70 -14.93 16.26
CA GLY A 6 22.37 -14.97 16.86
C GLY A 6 21.40 -13.95 16.30
N GLN A 7 21.38 -13.72 14.99
CA GLN A 7 20.09 -13.32 14.40
C GLN A 7 19.18 -14.53 14.58
N SER A 8 18.22 -14.40 15.49
CA SER A 8 17.36 -15.52 15.88
C SER A 8 16.69 -16.07 14.62
N PHE A 9 16.65 -17.39 14.43
CA PHE A 9 15.95 -18.03 13.31
C PHE A 9 14.51 -17.49 13.14
N GLN A 10 13.91 -17.03 14.24
CA GLN A 10 12.64 -16.32 14.28
C GLN A 10 12.68 -14.95 13.57
N GLU A 11 13.69 -14.11 13.78
CA GLU A 11 13.86 -12.83 13.06
C GLU A 11 14.02 -13.04 11.56
N GLN A 12 14.85 -14.02 11.14
CA GLN A 12 15.03 -14.33 9.71
C GLN A 12 13.72 -14.80 9.07
N ARG A 13 12.98 -15.70 9.76
CA ARG A 13 11.66 -16.14 9.31
C ARG A 13 10.65 -14.99 9.28
N MET A 14 10.70 -14.10 10.26
CA MET A 14 9.84 -12.92 10.31
C MET A 14 10.13 -11.96 9.14
N GLN A 15 11.40 -11.71 8.84
CA GLN A 15 11.80 -10.89 7.70
C GLN A 15 11.29 -11.47 6.37
N GLN A 16 11.46 -12.77 6.15
CA GLN A 16 10.92 -13.45 4.96
C GLN A 16 9.40 -13.32 4.86
N LEU A 17 8.68 -13.47 5.97
CA LEU A 17 7.23 -13.29 6.01
C LEU A 17 6.81 -11.84 5.71
N MET A 18 7.58 -10.86 6.20
CA MET A 18 7.33 -9.44 5.92
C MET A 18 7.52 -9.12 4.45
N GLU A 19 8.60 -9.60 3.82
CA GLU A 19 8.86 -9.41 2.38
C GLU A 19 7.75 -10.02 1.52
N GLN A 20 7.34 -11.25 1.82
CA GLN A 20 6.21 -11.89 1.14
C GLN A 20 4.91 -11.11 1.32
N LYS A 21 4.69 -10.55 2.52
CA LYS A 21 3.51 -9.74 2.80
C LYS A 21 3.53 -8.44 2.00
N GLN A 22 4.66 -7.73 1.96
CA GLN A 22 4.81 -6.51 1.15
C GLN A 22 4.46 -6.76 -0.31
N MET A 23 4.95 -7.85 -0.91
CA MET A 23 4.61 -8.21 -2.29
C MET A 23 3.11 -8.46 -2.48
N ARG A 24 2.47 -9.21 -1.57
CA ARG A 24 1.02 -9.45 -1.65
C ARG A 24 0.22 -8.16 -1.50
N ASP A 25 0.61 -7.29 -0.59
CA ASP A 25 -0.06 -6.03 -0.34
C ASP A 25 0.11 -5.07 -1.54
N PHE A 26 1.27 -5.07 -2.18
CA PHE A 26 1.50 -4.35 -3.43
C PHE A 26 0.58 -4.84 -4.55
N MET A 27 0.46 -6.15 -4.75
CA MET A 27 -0.43 -6.71 -5.79
C MET A 27 -1.91 -6.38 -5.52
N ARG A 28 -2.33 -6.38 -4.26
CA ARG A 28 -3.67 -5.92 -3.87
C ARG A 28 -3.88 -4.44 -4.16
N MET A 29 -2.91 -3.59 -3.84
CA MET A 29 -2.97 -2.16 -4.16
C MET A 29 -3.08 -1.96 -5.68
N TYR A 30 -2.27 -2.67 -6.47
CA TYR A 30 -2.28 -2.58 -7.92
C TYR A 30 -3.62 -2.99 -8.53
N THR A 31 -4.16 -4.14 -8.12
CA THR A 31 -5.46 -4.64 -8.62
C THR A 31 -6.61 -3.70 -8.27
N ASN A 32 -6.64 -3.18 -7.04
CA ASN A 32 -7.62 -2.19 -6.62
C ASN A 32 -7.51 -0.88 -7.41
N LEU A 33 -6.29 -0.42 -7.66
CA LEU A 33 -6.04 0.79 -8.45
C LEU A 33 -6.58 0.65 -9.87
N VAL A 34 -6.26 -0.47 -10.52
CA VAL A 34 -6.71 -0.75 -11.89
C VAL A 34 -8.24 -0.82 -11.94
N ALA A 35 -8.87 -1.57 -11.03
CA ALA A 35 -10.33 -1.69 -10.97
C ALA A 35 -11.01 -0.33 -10.75
N ARG A 36 -10.46 0.48 -9.84
CA ARG A 36 -10.98 1.82 -9.53
C ARG A 36 -10.87 2.76 -10.72
N CYS A 37 -9.68 2.86 -11.32
CA CYS A 37 -9.48 3.78 -12.43
C CYS A 37 -10.21 3.32 -13.70
N PHE A 38 -10.35 2.01 -13.93
CA PHE A 38 -11.19 1.51 -15.00
C PHE A 38 -12.65 1.92 -14.78
N GLY A 39 -13.21 1.68 -13.60
CA GLY A 39 -14.61 2.03 -13.29
C GLY A 39 -14.91 3.53 -13.26
N ASP A 40 -13.93 4.36 -12.88
CA ASP A 40 -14.11 5.82 -12.79
C ASP A 40 -13.84 6.54 -14.13
N CYS A 41 -13.05 5.95 -15.04
CA CYS A 41 -12.54 6.64 -16.23
C CYS A 41 -12.89 6.00 -17.57
N VAL A 42 -13.30 4.73 -17.63
CA VAL A 42 -13.64 4.05 -18.88
C VAL A 42 -15.16 3.95 -18.96
N ASP A 43 -15.75 4.85 -19.72
CA ASP A 43 -17.21 5.02 -19.84
C ASP A 43 -17.73 4.85 -21.28
N ASP A 44 -16.84 4.82 -22.28
CA ASP A 44 -17.20 4.62 -23.68
C ASP A 44 -16.84 3.19 -24.14
N PHE A 45 -17.88 2.42 -24.47
CA PHE A 45 -17.74 1.03 -24.95
C PHE A 45 -18.00 0.88 -26.45
N THR A 46 -17.89 1.96 -27.23
CA THR A 46 -18.07 1.92 -28.69
C THR A 46 -16.86 1.41 -29.47
N SER A 47 -15.68 1.33 -28.83
CA SER A 47 -14.44 0.89 -29.46
C SER A 47 -13.60 -0.01 -28.54
N SER A 48 -12.74 -0.84 -29.12
CA SER A 48 -11.81 -1.69 -28.36
C SER A 48 -10.54 -0.95 -27.88
N LYS A 49 -10.48 0.38 -28.06
CA LYS A 49 -9.34 1.23 -27.71
C LYS A 49 -9.81 2.34 -26.79
N LEU A 50 -8.95 2.74 -25.86
CA LEU A 50 -9.20 3.90 -25.02
C LEU A 50 -9.11 5.18 -25.84
N SER A 51 -10.07 6.07 -25.63
CA SER A 51 -10.01 7.43 -26.15
C SER A 51 -8.95 8.26 -25.41
N GLU A 52 -8.55 9.40 -25.99
CA GLU A 52 -7.58 10.30 -25.35
C GLU A 52 -8.07 10.86 -24.00
N LYS A 53 -9.39 11.04 -23.87
CA LYS A 53 -10.03 11.51 -22.63
C LYS A 53 -9.91 10.46 -21.53
N GLU A 54 -10.25 9.21 -21.82
CA GLU A 54 -10.15 8.09 -20.86
C GLU A 54 -8.69 7.80 -20.48
N LEU A 55 -7.77 7.91 -21.44
CA LEU A 55 -6.32 7.77 -21.18
C LEU A 55 -5.81 8.86 -20.23
N THR A 56 -6.22 10.11 -20.47
CA THR A 56 -5.87 11.25 -19.60
C THR A 56 -6.49 11.09 -18.21
N CYS A 57 -7.75 10.66 -18.13
CA CYS A 57 -8.42 10.36 -16.87
C CYS A 57 -7.68 9.26 -16.09
N SER A 58 -7.35 8.14 -16.75
CA SER A 58 -6.66 7.00 -16.14
C SER A 58 -5.29 7.40 -15.55
N LYS A 59 -4.51 8.22 -16.26
CA LYS A 59 -3.24 8.78 -15.76
C LYS A 59 -3.44 9.65 -14.51
N ARG A 60 -4.43 10.54 -14.53
CA ARG A 60 -4.75 11.41 -13.38
C ARG A 60 -5.27 10.61 -12.19
N CYS A 61 -6.14 9.63 -12.43
CA CYS A 61 -6.66 8.71 -11.41
C CYS A 61 -5.54 7.94 -10.72
N THR A 62 -4.59 7.42 -11.51
CA THR A 62 -3.42 6.68 -11.00
C THR A 62 -2.58 7.56 -10.07
N LEU A 63 -2.20 8.76 -10.53
CA LEU A 63 -1.42 9.72 -9.74
C LEU A 63 -2.15 10.16 -8.47
N LYS A 64 -3.46 10.41 -8.57
CA LYS A 64 -4.30 10.81 -7.42
C LYS A 64 -4.34 9.72 -6.36
N ASN A 65 -4.58 8.47 -6.74
CA ASN A 65 -4.63 7.34 -5.80
C ASN A 65 -3.26 7.05 -5.16
N MET A 66 -2.16 7.16 -5.91
CA MET A 66 -0.83 6.99 -5.34
C MET A 66 -0.53 8.04 -4.26
N LYS A 67 -0.77 9.33 -4.56
CA LYS A 67 -0.63 10.41 -3.57
C LYS A 67 -1.58 10.25 -2.39
N PHE A 68 -2.79 9.76 -2.65
CA PHE A 68 -3.77 9.47 -1.60
C PHE A 68 -3.27 8.37 -0.66
N ASN A 69 -2.79 7.25 -1.20
CA ASN A 69 -2.26 6.14 -0.41
C ASN A 69 -1.02 6.57 0.39
N GLU A 70 -0.13 7.38 -0.18
CA GLU A 70 1.01 7.94 0.52
C GLU A 70 0.58 8.80 1.72
N ARG A 71 -0.34 9.74 1.49
CA ARG A 71 -0.85 10.62 2.55
C ARG A 71 -1.60 9.84 3.63
N LEU A 72 -2.41 8.85 3.23
CA LEU A 72 -3.12 7.98 4.15
C LEU A 72 -2.13 7.18 5.00
N GLY A 73 -1.07 6.65 4.40
CA GLY A 73 0.00 5.95 5.10
C GLY A 73 0.71 6.81 6.14
N GLN A 74 1.03 8.06 5.81
CA GLN A 74 1.62 9.02 6.76
C GLN A 74 0.70 9.25 7.97
N ARG A 75 -0.58 9.55 7.74
CA ARG A 75 -1.54 9.78 8.83
C ARG A 75 -1.79 8.52 9.66
N PHE A 76 -1.87 7.36 9.01
CA PHE A 76 -2.01 6.08 9.70
C PHE A 76 -0.81 5.80 10.61
N GLY A 77 0.41 6.10 10.17
CA GLY A 77 1.61 5.98 11.00
C GLY A 77 1.56 6.89 12.23
N GLU A 78 1.16 8.16 12.06
CA GLU A 78 0.98 9.11 13.16
C GLU A 78 -0.04 8.61 14.20
N GLU A 79 -1.21 8.14 13.75
CA GLU A 79 -2.27 7.65 14.65
C GLU A 79 -1.91 6.31 15.30
N SER A 80 -1.20 5.43 14.58
CA SER A 80 -0.74 4.15 15.14
C SER A 80 0.23 4.36 16.30
N THR A 81 1.13 5.37 16.22
CA THR A 81 2.04 5.71 17.32
C THR A 81 1.28 6.24 18.53
N LYS A 82 0.34 7.17 18.34
CA LYS A 82 -0.50 7.69 19.44
C LYS A 82 -1.28 6.59 20.14
N LEU A 83 -1.87 5.66 19.39
CA LEU A 83 -2.58 4.51 19.94
C LEU A 83 -1.67 3.64 20.82
N MET A 84 -0.42 3.41 20.42
CA MET A 84 0.55 2.66 21.23
C MET A 84 0.92 3.40 22.51
N GLU A 85 1.12 4.72 22.44
CA GLU A 85 1.40 5.57 23.61
C GLU A 85 0.23 5.59 24.61
N ASP A 86 -1.01 5.72 24.12
CA ASP A 86 -2.21 5.70 24.96
C ASP A 86 -2.42 4.32 25.60
N GLN A 87 -2.18 3.23 24.87
CA GLN A 87 -2.20 1.87 25.45
C GLN A 87 -1.15 1.71 26.55
N ALA A 88 0.07 2.25 26.36
CA ALA A 88 1.12 2.21 27.37
C ALA A 88 0.78 3.03 28.62
N ARG A 89 0.06 4.15 28.46
CA ARG A 89 -0.44 4.97 29.59
C ARG A 89 -1.56 4.30 30.36
N MET A 90 -2.45 3.57 29.69
CA MET A 90 -3.55 2.82 30.35
C MET A 90 -3.08 1.55 31.06
N ALA A 91 -1.89 1.05 30.73
CA ALA A 91 -1.28 -0.10 31.38
C ALA A 91 -0.52 0.25 32.69
N GLN A 92 -0.46 1.54 33.06
CA GLN A 92 0.10 2.06 34.31
C GLN A 92 -1.02 2.40 35.30
#